data_AF-A0A2H5X068-F1
#
_entry.id   AF-A0A2H5X068-F1
#
_cell.length_a   1.000
_cell.length_b   1.000
_cell.length_c   1.000
_cell.angle_alpha   90.00
_cell.angle_beta   90.00
_cell.angle_gamma   90.00
#
_symmetry.space_group_name_H-M   'P 1'
#
loop_
_entity.id
_entity.type
_entity.pdbx_description
1 polymer ?
#
loop_
_entity_poly.entity_id
_entity_poly.type
_entity_poly.pdbx_seq_one_letter_code
_entity_poly.pdbx_strand_id
1 'polypeptide(L)'
;MAQTKIGYDDTPFLPGTQWRVHDGSRPQPRVVTPGTCSTQEKPGEPPSDAVILFDGTSLAGWESVSGGKARWKVENGYMEVVPGTGDIQTKEHFGDCQLHLEWAAPSVVKGEGQGRGNSGVFLMGRYEIQVLDCYDNITYPDGTTAAIYGQYPPLVNACRKPGEWQTYDIIWLAPRFDGEKLVRPAIVTVLHNGVVVHHATELMGATQHRVLPSYTPHPPVGPLHLQDHGDLVRYRNIWYRPLKGYDEP
;
A
#
# COMPACT_ATOMS: atom_id res chain seq x y z
N MET A 1 -26.83 4.73 39.62
CA MET A 1 -25.49 4.14 39.41
C MET A 1 -24.50 5.30 39.43
N ALA A 2 -23.41 5.21 40.21
CA ALA A 2 -22.39 6.25 40.19
C ALA A 2 -21.78 6.31 38.78
N GLN A 3 -21.68 7.50 38.19
CA GLN A 3 -20.92 7.69 36.94
C GLN A 3 -19.49 7.24 37.20
N THR A 4 -19.02 6.26 36.44
CA THR A 4 -17.62 5.82 36.50
C THR A 4 -16.73 7.01 36.14
N LYS A 5 -15.88 7.46 37.07
CA LYS A 5 -14.90 8.51 36.80
C LYS A 5 -13.78 7.90 35.94
N ILE A 6 -13.82 8.18 34.63
CA ILE A 6 -12.87 7.64 33.64
C ILE A 6 -11.61 8.51 33.46
N GLY A 7 -11.55 9.70 34.06
CA GLY A 7 -10.39 10.60 33.95
C GLY A 7 -10.45 11.78 34.93
N TYR A 8 -9.66 12.82 34.66
CA TYR A 8 -9.41 13.96 35.54
C TYR A 8 -9.65 15.30 34.83
N ASP A 9 -10.12 16.30 35.58
CA ASP A 9 -10.40 17.68 35.14
C ASP A 9 -9.46 18.72 35.78
N ASP A 10 -8.58 18.29 36.68
CA ASP A 10 -7.66 19.11 37.48
C ASP A 10 -6.17 18.91 37.11
N THR A 11 -5.90 18.32 35.94
CA THR A 11 -4.55 18.05 35.45
C THR A 11 -4.08 19.06 34.39
N PRO A 12 -2.76 19.21 34.14
CA PRO A 12 -2.25 20.13 33.12
C PRO A 12 -2.75 19.79 31.70
N PHE A 13 -2.84 20.81 30.84
CA PHE A 13 -3.12 20.65 29.42
C PHE A 13 -1.92 20.08 28.66
N LEU A 14 -2.19 19.21 27.68
CA LEU A 14 -1.18 18.71 26.74
C LEU A 14 -0.83 19.82 25.73
N PRO A 15 0.47 20.07 25.46
CA PRO A 15 0.89 21.13 24.53
C PRO A 15 0.24 21.01 23.16
N GLY A 16 -0.31 22.12 22.66
CA GLY A 16 -0.92 22.20 21.33
C GLY A 16 -2.27 21.48 21.19
N THR A 17 -2.90 21.08 22.30
CA THR A 17 -4.22 20.44 22.29
C THR A 17 -5.15 21.10 23.31
N GLN A 18 -6.45 20.82 23.20
CA GLN A 18 -7.46 21.21 24.19
C GLN A 18 -7.58 20.21 25.36
N TRP A 19 -6.86 19.09 25.31
CA TRP A 19 -7.03 17.99 26.26
C TRP A 19 -6.08 18.10 27.44
N ARG A 20 -6.56 17.69 28.61
CA ARG A 20 -5.70 17.50 29.79
C ARG A 20 -5.00 16.13 29.78
N VAL A 21 -3.96 16.00 30.58
CA VAL A 21 -3.37 14.69 30.89
C VAL A 21 -4.41 13.83 31.60
N HIS A 22 -4.76 12.68 31.01
CA HIS A 22 -5.83 11.79 31.49
C HIS A 22 -7.23 12.43 31.50
N ASP A 23 -7.51 13.31 30.54
CA ASP A 23 -8.84 13.93 30.36
C ASP A 23 -9.91 12.88 30.05
N GLY A 24 -10.89 12.73 30.95
CA GLY A 24 -11.98 11.77 30.79
C GLY A 24 -13.00 12.15 29.70
N SER A 25 -12.97 13.40 29.23
CA SER A 25 -13.85 13.89 28.16
C SER A 25 -13.26 13.72 26.76
N ARG A 26 -11.97 13.33 26.66
CA ARG A 26 -11.30 13.05 25.40
C ARG A 26 -11.99 11.88 24.67
N PRO A 27 -12.26 11.98 23.36
CA PRO A 27 -12.86 10.91 22.58
C PRO A 27 -12.10 9.59 22.75
N GLN A 28 -12.85 8.51 23.03
CA GLN A 28 -12.26 7.19 23.09
C GLN A 28 -11.85 6.74 21.68
N PRO A 29 -10.71 6.04 21.53
CA PRO A 29 -10.36 5.44 20.26
C PRO A 29 -11.47 4.51 19.76
N ARG A 30 -11.70 4.52 18.44
CA ARG A 30 -12.60 3.57 17.80
C ARG A 30 -12.15 2.13 18.06
N VAL A 31 -13.09 1.27 18.42
CA VAL A 31 -12.83 -0.17 18.60
C VAL A 31 -12.77 -0.84 17.23
N VAL A 32 -11.68 -1.55 16.96
CA VAL A 32 -11.47 -2.33 15.73
C VAL A 32 -11.20 -3.77 16.13
N THR A 33 -11.92 -4.70 15.50
CA THR A 33 -11.55 -6.13 15.58
C THR A 33 -10.38 -6.36 14.63
N PRO A 34 -9.23 -6.84 15.12
CA PRO A 34 -8.07 -7.06 14.28
C PRO A 34 -8.31 -8.20 13.29
N GLY A 35 -7.60 -8.14 12.17
CA GLY A 35 -7.52 -9.22 11.20
C GLY A 35 -6.63 -10.38 11.64
N THR A 36 -6.44 -11.36 10.76
CA THR A 36 -5.48 -12.46 10.96
C THR A 36 -4.31 -12.36 9.98
N CYS A 37 -3.14 -12.84 10.37
CA CYS A 37 -1.97 -12.88 9.49
C CYS A 37 -2.17 -13.84 8.30
N SER A 38 -1.55 -13.50 7.17
CA SER A 38 -1.49 -14.34 5.98
C SER A 38 -0.57 -15.55 6.16
N THR A 39 -0.92 -16.65 5.49
CA THR A 39 -0.10 -17.86 5.36
C THR A 39 0.09 -18.19 3.87
N GLN A 40 0.93 -19.17 3.55
CA GLN A 40 1.07 -19.59 2.14
C GLN A 40 -0.24 -20.22 1.62
N GLU A 41 -0.98 -20.90 2.48
CA GLU A 41 -2.19 -21.65 2.14
C GLU A 41 -3.44 -20.78 2.15
N LYS A 42 -3.57 -19.87 3.12
CA LYS A 42 -4.75 -19.02 3.31
C LYS A 42 -4.36 -17.54 3.37
N PRO A 43 -5.05 -16.64 2.63
CA PRO A 43 -4.89 -15.20 2.83
C PRO A 43 -5.24 -14.80 4.27
N GLY A 44 -4.65 -13.71 4.74
CA GLY A 44 -5.03 -13.09 6.00
C GLY A 44 -6.47 -12.56 5.95
N GLU A 45 -7.02 -12.23 7.11
CA GLU A 45 -8.31 -11.56 7.20
C GLU A 45 -8.09 -10.06 7.47
N PRO A 46 -8.84 -9.17 6.82
CA PRO A 46 -8.77 -7.74 7.08
C PRO A 46 -9.35 -7.40 8.46
N PRO A 47 -8.89 -6.30 9.10
CA PRO A 47 -9.54 -5.76 10.29
C PRO A 47 -10.93 -5.20 9.97
N SER A 48 -11.79 -5.09 10.98
CA SER A 48 -13.22 -4.78 10.81
C SER A 48 -13.54 -3.40 10.20
N ASP A 49 -12.60 -2.47 10.20
CA ASP A 49 -12.75 -1.12 9.65
C ASP A 49 -12.04 -0.93 8.29
N ALA A 50 -11.47 -2.00 7.72
CA ALA A 50 -10.86 -1.95 6.41
C ALA A 50 -11.88 -1.89 5.28
N VAL A 51 -11.55 -1.12 4.26
CA VAL A 51 -12.21 -1.14 2.96
C VAL A 51 -11.53 -2.20 2.11
N ILE A 52 -12.32 -3.16 1.64
CA ILE A 52 -11.82 -4.29 0.86
C ILE A 52 -11.77 -3.90 -0.61
N LEU A 53 -10.56 -3.90 -1.17
CA LEU A 53 -10.31 -3.64 -2.59
C LEU A 53 -10.40 -4.93 -3.40
N PHE A 54 -9.99 -6.06 -2.82
CA PHE A 54 -10.14 -7.37 -3.44
C PHE A 54 -10.17 -8.50 -2.41
N ASP A 55 -11.25 -9.27 -2.44
CA ASP A 55 -11.53 -10.40 -1.53
C ASP A 55 -11.32 -11.78 -2.17
N GLY A 56 -10.81 -11.81 -3.41
CA GLY A 56 -10.61 -13.06 -4.16
C GLY A 56 -11.75 -13.42 -5.12
N THR A 57 -12.84 -12.65 -5.17
CA THR A 57 -14.05 -13.05 -5.90
C THR A 57 -14.27 -12.31 -7.22
N SER A 58 -13.90 -11.03 -7.31
CA SER A 58 -14.32 -10.18 -8.43
C SER A 58 -13.46 -8.94 -8.64
N LEU A 59 -13.33 -8.51 -9.91
CA LEU A 59 -12.73 -7.22 -10.30
C LEU A 59 -13.76 -6.08 -10.40
N ALA A 60 -14.95 -6.20 -9.79
CA ALA A 60 -15.99 -5.17 -9.90
C ALA A 60 -15.55 -3.80 -9.37
N GLY A 61 -14.69 -3.76 -8.34
CA GLY A 61 -14.08 -2.56 -7.79
C GLY A 61 -12.87 -2.04 -8.59
N TRP A 62 -12.53 -2.69 -9.69
CA TRP A 62 -11.37 -2.39 -10.52
C TRP A 62 -11.79 -2.02 -11.95
N GLU A 63 -10.92 -1.29 -12.62
CA GLU A 63 -11.07 -0.89 -14.02
C GLU A 63 -9.71 -0.86 -14.73
N SER A 64 -9.73 -0.87 -16.06
CA SER A 64 -8.53 -0.70 -16.85
C SER A 64 -8.08 0.76 -16.80
N VAL A 65 -6.78 1.01 -16.63
CA VAL A 65 -6.22 2.38 -16.66
C VAL A 65 -6.47 3.06 -18.02
N SER A 66 -6.49 2.26 -19.10
CA SER A 66 -6.85 2.76 -20.45
C SER A 66 -8.35 2.95 -20.67
N GLY A 67 -9.17 2.77 -19.63
CA GLY A 67 -10.63 2.84 -19.69
C GLY A 67 -11.30 1.48 -19.89
N GLY A 68 -12.51 1.36 -19.36
CA GLY A 68 -13.32 0.14 -19.45
C GLY A 68 -12.99 -0.89 -18.37
N LYS A 69 -13.46 -2.13 -18.57
CA LYS A 69 -13.34 -3.20 -17.56
C LYS A 69 -11.88 -3.64 -17.39
N ALA A 70 -11.46 -3.91 -16.16
CA ALA A 70 -10.25 -4.68 -15.87
C ALA A 70 -10.38 -6.08 -16.47
N ARG A 71 -9.35 -6.54 -17.17
CA ARG A 71 -9.35 -7.80 -17.95
C ARG A 71 -8.39 -8.86 -17.40
N TRP A 72 -7.87 -8.64 -16.20
CA TRP A 72 -7.10 -9.63 -15.49
C TRP A 72 -7.99 -10.82 -15.12
N LYS A 73 -7.36 -11.98 -14.93
CA LYS A 73 -8.05 -13.23 -14.61
C LYS A 73 -8.35 -13.26 -13.12
N VAL A 74 -9.50 -13.79 -12.71
CA VAL A 74 -9.79 -14.11 -11.30
C VAL A 74 -10.06 -15.60 -11.20
N GLU A 75 -9.31 -16.27 -10.34
CA GLU A 75 -9.51 -17.69 -10.03
C GLU A 75 -8.90 -18.01 -8.67
N ASN A 76 -9.38 -19.08 -8.03
CA ASN A 76 -8.75 -19.64 -6.82
C ASN A 76 -8.45 -18.60 -5.71
N GLY A 77 -9.28 -17.55 -5.60
CA GLY A 77 -9.13 -16.50 -4.60
C GLY A 77 -8.06 -15.44 -4.92
N TYR A 78 -7.47 -15.43 -6.12
CA TYR A 78 -6.54 -14.39 -6.57
C TYR A 78 -6.96 -13.77 -7.90
N MET A 79 -6.45 -12.55 -8.16
CA MET A 79 -6.38 -12.00 -9.50
C MET A 79 -4.99 -12.26 -10.09
N GLU A 80 -4.90 -12.47 -11.39
CA GLU A 80 -3.66 -12.73 -12.12
C GLU A 80 -3.58 -11.82 -13.34
N VAL A 81 -2.41 -11.18 -13.51
CA VAL A 81 -2.09 -10.39 -14.70
C VAL A 81 -2.34 -11.24 -15.94
N VAL A 82 -3.08 -10.68 -16.90
CA VAL A 82 -3.18 -11.25 -18.25
C VAL A 82 -2.33 -10.38 -19.16
N PRO A 83 -1.13 -10.84 -19.58
CA PRO A 83 -0.18 -10.03 -20.33
C PRO A 83 -0.78 -9.35 -21.56
N GLY A 84 -0.53 -8.05 -21.71
CA GLY A 84 -1.00 -7.24 -22.82
C GLY A 84 -2.45 -6.79 -22.68
N THR A 85 -3.10 -7.08 -21.54
CA THR A 85 -4.41 -6.49 -21.24
C THR A 85 -4.29 -5.12 -20.60
N GLY A 86 -3.09 -4.75 -20.14
CA GLY A 86 -2.76 -3.46 -19.58
C GLY A 86 -3.02 -3.38 -18.08
N ASP A 87 -2.59 -2.26 -17.54
CA ASP A 87 -2.68 -1.92 -16.13
C ASP A 87 -4.14 -1.83 -15.64
N ILE A 88 -4.33 -2.11 -14.36
CA ILE A 88 -5.62 -1.96 -13.68
C ILE A 88 -5.52 -1.03 -12.49
N GLN A 89 -6.62 -0.38 -12.14
CA GLN A 89 -6.70 0.50 -10.99
C GLN A 89 -8.02 0.34 -10.24
N THR A 90 -8.04 0.70 -8.96
CA THR A 90 -9.27 0.75 -8.18
C THR A 90 -10.16 1.90 -8.66
N LYS A 91 -11.47 1.69 -8.64
CA LYS A 91 -12.46 2.77 -8.78
C LYS A 91 -12.52 3.65 -7.53
N GLU A 92 -12.24 3.04 -6.39
CA GLU A 92 -12.08 3.74 -5.11
C GLU A 92 -10.80 4.61 -5.17
N HIS A 93 -10.90 5.86 -4.72
CA HIS A 93 -9.77 6.77 -4.60
C HIS A 93 -9.53 7.09 -3.13
N PHE A 94 -8.29 6.95 -2.67
CA PHE A 94 -7.91 7.19 -1.28
C PHE A 94 -6.56 7.91 -1.16
N GLY A 95 -6.34 8.50 0.01
CA GLY A 95 -5.14 9.25 0.37
C GLY A 95 -4.38 8.53 1.49
N ASP A 96 -4.17 9.23 2.61
CA ASP A 96 -3.48 8.68 3.78
C ASP A 96 -4.12 7.38 4.26
N CYS A 97 -3.34 6.29 4.31
CA CYS A 97 -3.87 4.97 4.62
C CYS A 97 -2.81 4.01 5.17
N GLN A 98 -3.30 2.97 5.85
CA GLN A 98 -2.62 1.69 5.93
C GLN A 98 -3.18 0.80 4.82
N LEU A 99 -2.32 0.33 3.92
CA LEU A 99 -2.65 -0.60 2.84
C LEU A 99 -2.00 -1.96 3.12
N HIS A 100 -2.74 -3.02 2.84
CA HIS A 100 -2.22 -4.38 2.80
C HIS A 100 -2.52 -4.99 1.42
N LEU A 101 -1.56 -5.75 0.90
CA LEU A 101 -1.77 -6.62 -0.25
C LEU A 101 -0.82 -7.82 -0.19
N GLU A 102 -1.26 -8.91 -0.79
CA GLU A 102 -0.42 -10.08 -1.05
C GLU A 102 -0.17 -10.22 -2.54
N TRP A 103 1.05 -10.58 -2.91
CA TRP A 103 1.43 -10.81 -4.31
C TRP A 103 2.30 -12.06 -4.44
N ALA A 104 2.28 -12.69 -5.61
CA ALA A 104 3.14 -13.83 -5.92
C ALA A 104 3.68 -13.69 -7.34
N ALA A 105 5.00 -13.78 -7.47
CA ALA A 105 5.65 -13.95 -8.77
C ALA A 105 5.22 -15.28 -9.41
N PRO A 106 5.35 -15.42 -10.75
CA PRO A 106 5.09 -16.68 -11.43
C PRO A 106 5.89 -17.84 -10.83
N SER A 107 5.28 -19.01 -10.68
CA SER A 107 6.00 -20.20 -10.19
C SER A 107 7.02 -20.74 -11.20
N VAL A 108 6.79 -20.51 -12.49
CA VAL A 108 7.73 -20.80 -13.57
C VAL A 108 8.58 -19.57 -13.81
N VAL A 109 9.83 -19.62 -13.38
CA VAL A 109 10.82 -18.56 -13.58
C VAL A 109 11.14 -18.40 -15.06
N LYS A 110 11.02 -17.18 -15.56
CA LYS A 110 11.46 -16.76 -16.89
C LYS A 110 12.09 -15.37 -16.82
N GLY A 111 13.09 -15.14 -17.67
CA GLY A 111 13.81 -13.87 -17.71
C GLY A 111 14.80 -13.66 -16.57
N GLU A 112 15.38 -12.47 -16.54
CA GLU A 112 16.37 -12.02 -15.55
C GLU A 112 16.25 -10.50 -15.36
N GLY A 113 16.82 -9.98 -14.28
CA GLY A 113 16.74 -8.56 -13.94
C GLY A 113 15.30 -8.08 -13.85
N GLN A 114 14.96 -7.00 -14.57
CA GLN A 114 13.61 -6.44 -14.67
C GLN A 114 12.64 -7.24 -15.54
N GLY A 115 13.10 -8.27 -16.25
CA GLY A 115 12.26 -9.11 -17.12
C GLY A 115 11.74 -10.38 -16.43
N ARG A 116 11.80 -10.44 -15.09
CA ARG A 116 11.48 -11.63 -14.30
C ARG A 116 10.44 -11.31 -13.23
N GLY A 117 9.18 -11.60 -13.51
CA GLY A 117 8.09 -11.45 -12.54
C GLY A 117 7.79 -10.00 -12.19
N ASN A 118 7.88 -9.09 -13.16
CA ASN A 118 7.75 -7.65 -12.97
C ASN A 118 6.28 -7.20 -12.98
N SER A 119 5.95 -6.33 -12.03
CA SER A 119 4.71 -5.59 -11.90
C SER A 119 5.01 -4.40 -10.98
N GLY A 120 4.00 -3.70 -10.48
CA GLY A 120 4.23 -2.58 -9.58
C GLY A 120 2.97 -2.19 -8.85
N VAL A 121 3.13 -1.70 -7.62
CA VAL A 121 2.04 -1.17 -6.79
C VAL A 121 2.19 0.35 -6.75
N PHE A 122 1.32 1.05 -7.46
CA PHE A 122 1.34 2.50 -7.58
C PHE A 122 0.33 3.13 -6.60
N LEU A 123 0.84 3.74 -5.54
CA LEU A 123 0.03 4.54 -4.62
C LEU A 123 -0.45 5.80 -5.35
N MET A 124 -1.75 6.08 -5.27
CA MET A 124 -2.42 7.18 -5.98
C MET A 124 -2.18 7.19 -7.50
N GLY A 125 -1.86 6.02 -8.09
CA GLY A 125 -1.50 5.88 -9.49
C GLY A 125 -0.15 6.48 -9.89
N ARG A 126 0.72 6.84 -8.93
CA ARG A 126 1.90 7.70 -9.18
C ARG A 126 3.20 7.26 -8.52
N TYR A 127 3.11 6.57 -7.38
CA TYR A 127 4.25 6.29 -6.53
C TYR A 127 4.43 4.78 -6.41
N GLU A 128 5.34 4.23 -7.18
CA GLU A 128 5.56 2.80 -7.31
C GLU A 128 6.39 2.24 -6.17
N ILE A 129 5.80 1.27 -5.47
CA ILE A 129 6.52 0.26 -4.72
C ILE A 129 6.68 -0.95 -5.63
N GLN A 130 7.93 -1.26 -5.96
CA GLN A 130 8.26 -2.21 -7.01
C GLN A 130 7.83 -3.64 -6.65
N VAL A 131 7.25 -4.37 -7.61
CA VAL A 131 6.96 -5.80 -7.50
C VAL A 131 7.82 -6.53 -8.51
N LEU A 132 8.72 -7.37 -8.02
CA LEU A 132 9.66 -8.09 -8.88
C LEU A 132 10.07 -9.40 -8.20
N ASP A 133 10.38 -10.44 -8.98
CA ASP A 133 11.03 -11.63 -8.42
C ASP A 133 12.54 -11.38 -8.30
N CYS A 134 12.97 -10.95 -7.11
CA CYS A 134 14.39 -10.83 -6.74
C CYS A 134 14.89 -11.96 -5.84
N TYR A 135 14.25 -13.14 -5.86
CA TYR A 135 14.82 -14.35 -5.24
C TYR A 135 15.90 -14.93 -6.16
N ASP A 136 17.16 -14.77 -5.75
CA ASP A 136 18.35 -15.10 -6.56
C ASP A 136 18.31 -14.48 -7.97
N ASN A 137 17.86 -13.22 -8.07
CA ASN A 137 17.82 -12.44 -9.30
C ASN A 137 18.29 -11.01 -9.02
N ILE A 138 19.40 -10.61 -9.67
CA ILE A 138 20.04 -9.31 -9.47
C ILE A 138 19.54 -8.32 -10.54
N THR A 139 19.28 -7.09 -10.12
CA THR A 139 18.94 -5.95 -10.99
C THR A 139 19.56 -4.67 -10.39
N TYR A 140 19.36 -3.51 -11.03
CA TYR A 140 19.73 -2.23 -10.43
C TYR A 140 18.98 -2.00 -9.09
N PRO A 141 19.66 -1.59 -8.00
CA PRO A 141 19.10 -1.63 -6.65
C PRO A 141 17.83 -0.78 -6.45
N ASP A 142 17.76 0.38 -7.08
CA ASP A 142 16.63 1.31 -7.02
C ASP A 142 15.42 0.86 -7.87
N GLY A 143 15.50 -0.30 -8.53
CA GLY A 143 14.36 -0.98 -9.16
C GLY A 143 14.23 -2.45 -8.76
N THR A 144 14.82 -2.85 -7.63
CA THR A 144 14.64 -4.19 -7.06
C THR A 144 13.29 -4.30 -6.34
N THR A 145 12.87 -5.51 -5.96
CA THR A 145 11.62 -5.73 -5.19
C THR A 145 11.53 -4.80 -3.99
N ALA A 146 10.36 -4.19 -3.78
CA ALA A 146 10.06 -3.23 -2.71
C ALA A 146 10.86 -1.92 -2.76
N ALA A 147 11.61 -1.64 -3.83
CA ALA A 147 12.18 -0.32 -4.04
C ALA A 147 11.06 0.73 -4.18
N ILE A 148 11.34 1.94 -3.70
CA ILE A 148 10.64 3.12 -4.18
C ILE A 148 11.27 3.40 -5.55
N TYR A 149 10.55 3.02 -6.61
CA TYR A 149 11.16 2.80 -7.92
C TYR A 149 11.89 4.03 -8.46
N GLY A 150 13.16 3.85 -8.81
CA GLY A 150 14.06 4.89 -9.31
C GLY A 150 14.48 5.94 -8.26
N GLN A 151 14.20 5.71 -6.97
CA GLN A 151 14.55 6.65 -5.89
C GLN A 151 15.39 5.99 -4.81
N TYR A 152 14.89 4.89 -4.22
CA TYR A 152 15.53 4.25 -3.08
C TYR A 152 15.48 2.72 -3.17
N PRO A 153 16.62 2.02 -3.06
CA PRO A 153 16.62 0.59 -2.81
C PRO A 153 15.98 0.30 -1.44
N PRO A 154 15.32 -0.86 -1.26
CA PRO A 154 14.89 -1.31 0.05
C PRO A 154 16.10 -1.54 0.97
N LEU A 155 15.90 -1.41 2.28
CA LEU A 155 16.95 -1.66 3.28
C LEU A 155 17.52 -3.09 3.20
N VAL A 156 16.68 -4.06 2.83
CA VAL A 156 17.03 -5.48 2.70
C VAL A 156 16.18 -6.15 1.61
N ASN A 157 16.67 -7.24 1.04
CA ASN A 157 15.86 -8.13 0.21
C ASN A 157 15.18 -9.18 1.09
N ALA A 158 13.85 -9.13 1.19
CA ALA A 158 13.04 -10.05 1.99
C ALA A 158 12.20 -11.02 1.13
N CYS A 159 12.60 -11.26 -0.13
CA CYS A 159 11.85 -12.11 -1.05
C CYS A 159 11.75 -13.56 -0.56
N ARG A 160 10.53 -14.09 -0.60
CA ARG A 160 10.24 -15.52 -0.72
C ARG A 160 10.49 -16.04 -2.14
N LYS A 161 10.45 -17.37 -2.31
CA LYS A 161 10.69 -18.04 -3.60
C LYS A 161 9.57 -17.75 -4.62
N PRO A 162 9.82 -17.92 -5.93
CA PRO A 162 8.79 -17.77 -6.96
C PRO A 162 7.58 -18.67 -6.69
N GLY A 163 6.37 -18.14 -6.91
CA GLY A 163 5.11 -18.83 -6.62
C GLY A 163 4.64 -18.73 -5.16
N GLU A 164 5.52 -18.44 -4.20
CA GLU A 164 5.14 -18.17 -2.81
C GLU A 164 4.53 -16.77 -2.67
N TRP A 165 3.56 -16.65 -1.76
CA TRP A 165 2.92 -15.38 -1.45
C TRP A 165 3.84 -14.50 -0.63
N GLN A 166 3.99 -13.27 -1.09
CA GLN A 166 4.69 -12.15 -0.47
C GLN A 166 3.65 -11.22 0.13
N THR A 167 3.93 -10.57 1.26
CA THR A 167 3.05 -9.54 1.81
C THR A 167 3.72 -8.18 1.73
N TYR A 168 2.95 -7.17 1.32
CA TYR A 168 3.27 -5.76 1.55
C TYR A 168 2.27 -5.16 2.54
N ASP A 169 2.80 -4.65 3.64
CA ASP A 169 2.08 -3.77 4.56
C ASP A 169 2.68 -2.37 4.43
N ILE A 170 1.86 -1.42 3.98
CA ILE A 170 2.29 -0.08 3.59
C ILE A 170 1.54 0.94 4.45
N ILE A 171 2.27 1.83 5.09
CA ILE A 171 1.71 3.04 5.71
C ILE A 171 2.05 4.19 4.77
N TRP A 172 1.03 4.78 4.19
CA TRP A 172 1.13 5.84 3.20
C TRP A 172 0.57 7.15 3.74
N LEU A 173 1.36 8.22 3.65
CA LEU A 173 0.89 9.59 3.82
C LEU A 173 1.06 10.30 2.49
N ALA A 174 -0.05 10.63 1.84
CA ALA A 174 -0.07 11.34 0.57
C ALA A 174 0.64 12.70 0.69
N PRO A 175 1.23 13.24 -0.40
CA PRO A 175 1.79 14.58 -0.38
C PRO A 175 0.68 15.61 -0.14
N ARG A 176 1.06 16.80 0.34
CA ARG A 176 0.16 17.94 0.52
C ARG A 176 0.65 19.11 -0.30
N PHE A 177 -0.29 19.77 -0.97
CA PHE A 177 -0.05 20.93 -1.81
C PHE A 177 -0.92 22.10 -1.34
N ASP A 178 -0.39 23.31 -1.48
CA ASP A 178 -1.10 24.59 -1.38
C ASP A 178 -0.96 25.30 -2.72
N GLY A 179 -1.98 25.17 -3.57
CA GLY A 179 -1.88 25.49 -4.99
C GLY A 179 -0.74 24.70 -5.66
N GLU A 180 0.21 25.41 -6.26
CA GLU A 180 1.38 24.84 -6.92
C GLU A 180 2.51 24.44 -5.96
N LYS A 181 2.43 24.86 -4.69
CA LYS A 181 3.51 24.67 -3.73
C LYS A 181 3.36 23.33 -3.01
N LEU A 182 4.41 22.51 -3.01
CA LEU A 182 4.51 21.37 -2.11
C LEU A 182 4.64 21.85 -0.65
N VAL A 183 3.73 21.40 0.21
CA VAL A 183 3.71 21.69 1.64
C VAL A 183 4.31 20.54 2.45
N ARG A 184 4.02 19.30 2.05
CA ARG A 184 4.58 18.09 2.68
C ARG A 184 4.81 17.03 1.59
N PRO A 185 5.99 16.39 1.52
CA PRO A 185 6.21 15.28 0.62
C PRO A 185 5.35 14.07 0.99
N ALA A 186 5.19 13.16 0.04
CA ALA A 186 4.72 11.83 0.32
C ALA A 186 5.67 11.13 1.29
N ILE A 187 5.13 10.38 2.25
CA ILE A 187 5.90 9.60 3.22
C ILE A 187 5.40 8.17 3.19
N VAL A 188 6.32 7.20 3.10
CA VAL A 188 5.98 5.78 3.08
C VAL A 188 6.78 4.98 4.12
N THR A 189 6.10 4.07 4.80
CA THR A 189 6.73 2.93 5.48
C THR A 189 6.26 1.67 4.78
N VAL A 190 7.18 0.77 4.46
CA VAL A 190 6.88 -0.49 3.78
C VAL A 190 7.48 -1.64 4.59
N LEU A 191 6.66 -2.64 4.88
CA LEU A 191 7.10 -3.92 5.37
C LEU A 191 6.88 -4.96 4.27
N HIS A 192 7.92 -5.73 3.97
CA HIS A 192 7.88 -6.86 3.05
C HIS A 192 8.03 -8.15 3.86
N ASN A 193 7.00 -9.00 3.86
CA ASN A 193 6.95 -10.22 4.67
C ASN A 193 7.18 -9.98 6.18
N GLY A 194 6.69 -8.83 6.69
CA GLY A 194 6.89 -8.40 8.08
C GLY A 194 8.26 -7.77 8.37
N VAL A 195 9.16 -7.69 7.39
CA VAL A 195 10.47 -7.04 7.51
C VAL A 195 10.37 -5.59 7.03
N VAL A 196 10.75 -4.62 7.86
CA VAL A 196 10.78 -3.20 7.46
C VAL A 196 11.83 -3.00 6.37
N VAL A 197 11.38 -2.56 5.19
CA VAL A 197 12.26 -2.26 4.04
C VAL A 197 12.33 -0.77 3.73
N HIS A 198 11.35 0.02 4.19
CA HIS A 198 11.37 1.49 4.21
C HIS A 198 10.71 1.98 5.50
N HIS A 199 11.25 3.00 6.14
CA HIS A 199 10.70 3.56 7.38
C HIS A 199 10.58 5.08 7.30
N ALA A 200 9.33 5.56 7.28
CA ALA A 200 8.99 6.98 7.17
C ALA A 200 9.80 7.71 6.08
N THR A 201 10.01 7.06 4.94
CA THR A 201 10.82 7.56 3.84
C THR A 201 10.04 8.62 3.08
N GLU A 202 10.60 9.83 2.94
CA GLU A 202 10.06 10.87 2.07
C GLU A 202 10.37 10.56 0.60
N LEU A 203 9.37 10.67 -0.27
CA LEU A 203 9.56 10.50 -1.72
C LEU A 203 9.95 11.83 -2.38
N MET A 204 10.65 11.75 -3.50
CA MET A 204 11.10 12.90 -4.29
C MET A 204 10.07 13.39 -5.32
N GLY A 205 8.99 12.63 -5.53
CA GLY A 205 8.00 12.89 -6.58
C GLY A 205 7.44 11.59 -7.15
N ALA A 206 6.65 11.70 -8.23
CA ALA A 206 6.10 10.54 -8.93
C ALA A 206 7.24 9.68 -9.51
N THR A 207 7.12 8.35 -9.42
CA THR A 207 8.12 7.41 -9.93
C THR A 207 7.98 7.26 -11.44
N GLN A 208 9.11 7.29 -12.15
CA GLN A 208 9.15 7.22 -13.61
C GLN A 208 10.45 6.55 -14.09
N HIS A 209 10.36 5.77 -15.16
CA HIS A 209 11.53 5.09 -15.72
C HIS A 209 12.53 6.07 -16.32
N ARG A 210 13.75 6.12 -15.76
CA ARG A 210 14.87 6.98 -16.23
C ARG A 210 14.58 8.48 -16.24
N VAL A 211 13.67 8.94 -15.37
CA VAL A 211 13.32 10.35 -15.24
C VAL A 211 13.56 10.77 -13.80
N LEU A 212 14.18 11.93 -13.60
CA LEU A 212 14.35 12.53 -12.28
C LEU A 212 12.96 12.82 -11.68
N PRO A 213 12.63 12.29 -10.49
CA PRO A 213 11.34 12.53 -9.88
C PRO A 213 11.12 14.02 -9.59
N SER A 214 9.87 14.45 -9.74
CA SER A 214 9.42 15.77 -9.32
C SER A 214 7.97 15.71 -8.87
N TYR A 215 7.56 16.69 -8.07
CA TYR A 215 6.18 16.86 -7.66
C TYR A 215 5.44 17.78 -8.63
N THR A 216 4.25 17.35 -9.02
CA THR A 216 3.24 18.18 -9.66
C THR A 216 1.96 18.07 -8.82
N PRO A 217 1.27 19.17 -8.52
CA PRO A 217 0.02 19.11 -7.76
C PRO A 217 -0.97 18.14 -8.40
N HIS A 218 -1.63 17.38 -7.55
CA HIS A 218 -2.69 16.46 -7.94
C HIS A 218 -3.75 16.40 -6.83
N PRO A 219 -4.95 15.84 -7.10
CA PRO A 219 -5.96 15.66 -6.09
C PRO A 219 -5.42 14.91 -4.85
N PRO A 220 -5.94 15.19 -3.64
CA PRO A 220 -5.43 14.62 -2.39
C PRO A 220 -5.67 13.12 -2.23
N VAL A 221 -6.47 12.53 -3.12
CA VAL A 221 -6.80 11.10 -3.21
C VAL A 221 -6.58 10.61 -4.63
N GLY A 222 -6.22 9.33 -4.78
CA GLY A 222 -6.06 8.68 -6.06
C GLY A 222 -6.27 7.16 -5.96
N PRO A 223 -6.28 6.45 -7.08
CA PRO A 223 -6.52 5.01 -7.07
C PRO A 223 -5.28 4.23 -6.61
N LEU A 224 -5.49 2.97 -6.22
CA LEU A 224 -4.41 1.98 -6.22
C LEU A 224 -4.29 1.43 -7.64
N HIS A 225 -3.10 1.47 -8.21
CA HIS A 225 -2.84 0.98 -9.57
C HIS A 225 -1.84 -0.19 -9.51
N LEU A 226 -2.16 -1.28 -10.22
CA LEU A 226 -1.33 -2.45 -10.40
C LEU A 226 -0.89 -2.59 -11.87
N GLN A 227 0.40 -2.78 -12.10
CA GLN A 227 1.01 -2.76 -13.44
C GLN A 227 0.95 -4.13 -14.13
N ASP A 228 0.63 -4.13 -15.42
CA ASP A 228 0.91 -5.23 -16.34
C ASP A 228 2.23 -4.98 -17.07
N HIS A 229 3.31 -5.63 -16.60
CA HIS A 229 4.61 -5.60 -17.26
C HIS A 229 4.87 -6.86 -18.11
N GLY A 230 3.81 -7.62 -18.45
CA GLY A 230 3.87 -8.83 -19.26
C GLY A 230 4.17 -10.12 -18.49
N ASP A 231 4.35 -10.06 -17.16
CA ASP A 231 4.57 -11.23 -16.30
C ASP A 231 3.29 -11.64 -15.57
N LEU A 232 3.13 -12.95 -15.32
CA LEU A 232 1.94 -13.56 -14.68
C LEU A 232 1.93 -13.38 -13.15
N VAL A 233 2.11 -12.15 -12.69
CA VAL A 233 2.05 -11.82 -11.26
C VAL A 233 0.62 -11.97 -10.77
N ARG A 234 0.47 -12.54 -9.56
CA ARG A 234 -0.82 -12.76 -8.91
C ARG A 234 -0.96 -11.87 -7.69
N TYR A 235 -2.19 -11.46 -7.39
CA TYR A 235 -2.53 -10.65 -6.21
C TYR A 235 -3.75 -11.21 -5.47
N ARG A 236 -3.74 -11.13 -4.14
CA ARG A 236 -4.90 -11.46 -3.30
C ARG A 236 -4.92 -10.59 -2.04
N ASN A 237 -6.05 -10.63 -1.32
CA ASN A 237 -6.20 -9.97 -0.01
C ASN A 237 -5.75 -8.51 -0.02
N ILE A 238 -6.47 -7.67 -0.79
CA ILE A 238 -6.11 -6.26 -0.93
C ILE A 238 -7.13 -5.44 -0.15
N TRP A 239 -6.67 -4.67 0.82
CA TRP A 239 -7.52 -3.80 1.62
C TRP A 239 -6.75 -2.61 2.14
N TYR A 240 -7.45 -1.53 2.44
CA TYR A 240 -6.85 -0.38 3.12
C TYR A 240 -7.71 0.10 4.29
N ARG A 241 -7.06 0.79 5.22
CA ARG A 241 -7.70 1.57 6.28
C ARG A 241 -7.34 3.03 6.11
N PRO A 242 -8.29 3.96 6.01
CA PRO A 242 -8.00 5.38 6.06
C PRO A 242 -7.30 5.73 7.37
N LEU A 243 -6.18 6.45 7.29
CA LEU A 243 -5.55 7.02 8.47
C LEU A 243 -6.20 8.38 8.75
N LYS A 244 -6.83 8.47 9.92
CA LYS A 244 -7.46 9.68 10.44
C LYS A 244 -6.54 10.36 11.45
N GLY A 245 -6.84 11.62 11.77
CA GLY A 245 -6.17 12.32 12.85
C GLY A 245 -6.45 11.70 14.22
N TYR A 246 -5.69 12.15 15.23
CA TYR A 246 -5.98 11.83 16.62
C TYR A 246 -7.33 12.44 17.04
N ASP A 247 -7.99 11.77 17.98
CA ASP A 247 -9.24 12.24 18.62
C ASP A 247 -10.45 12.33 17.68
N GLU A 248 -10.39 11.64 16.54
CA GLU A 248 -11.52 11.45 15.64
C GLU A 248 -12.26 10.14 15.98
N PRO A 249 -13.52 10.20 16.43
CA PRO A 249 -14.32 9.02 16.77
C PRO A 249 -14.83 8.23 15.56
#